data_AF-L8WRX5-F1
#
_entry.id   AF-L8WRX5-F1
#
_cell.length_a   1.000
_cell.length_b   1.000
_cell.length_c   1.000
_cell.angle_alpha   90.00
_cell.angle_beta   90.00
_cell.angle_gamma   90.00
#
_symmetry.space_group_name_H-M   'P 1'
#
loop_
_entity.id
_entity.type
_entity.pdbx_description
1 polymer ?
#
loop_
_entity_poly.entity_id
_entity_poly.type
_entity_poly.pdbx_seq_one_letter_code
_entity_poly.pdbx_strand_id
1 'polypeptide(L)'
;MSSRGIQFPNSVDRSGAGRFITFVLDCESWGYKFTYVPSPGSLGFYAGNSSAAVTFDQHSPLLDGKRIMVFSGEFHPWRLPSTAPWRDVLEKMKPAGFDAVSIYFHWRLSESKRANLNFEGYLSVTRFLEIAKDVGILVIVRPGPYINAETTGGGYPGWLTNVPDTARSNGSDFTPAWKPYIRAVSEYTDKTTYGHTDHMKWVTEETRSSGITRVPMSLFFLPWVFLVYHGHFSTHNDRKPDGQFASGPAKVDLYAWDAYPLGFDCSNPDVHQKRNLAEPLYLAEYQGGAFDPCSGPDYEECYKLINEQVYSASGNKVGIVADSLVQFANVFYKNNYAAGTYLQNLYMTYGGTNWGNLATPTVYASYDYTTPVSEDRSFTAKYSEIKLQALFLHATPHYHLAGRISTDATHASLNYIWTTHLATPKGQNLYIIRQTSTTRTGRAEFDFKVNTTAGEVVSHSVGLNGRERKIIVSEYPFGNSLLAYTSAEVTTWTTIDGQDNILLYISNQTSITALYTSPTSKPIVSGSSSVTASISNGTALISGVPLSNSLVRIAVGNTSVWLADKTWLAPRVWQPRVSGTSGNGRYDLSPRTGSVLVFGPYLVRNATTNGFTM
;
A
#
# COMPACT_ATOMS: atom_id res chain seq x y z
N MET A 1 -45.18 48.32 -38.88
CA MET A 1 -45.21 48.90 -37.52
C MET A 1 -43.82 48.65 -36.92
N SER A 2 -42.81 49.49 -37.21
CA SER A 2 -42.36 50.66 -36.42
C SER A 2 -41.89 50.29 -35.00
N SER A 3 -40.71 50.65 -34.47
CA SER A 3 -39.56 51.43 -34.94
C SER A 3 -38.54 51.56 -33.77
N ARG A 4 -37.23 51.73 -34.07
CA ARG A 4 -36.14 52.35 -33.25
C ARG A 4 -35.70 51.55 -31.99
N GLY A 5 -34.43 51.32 -31.64
CA GLY A 5 -33.13 51.94 -31.95
C GLY A 5 -32.80 53.03 -30.92
N ILE A 6 -31.76 52.87 -30.08
CA ILE A 6 -30.94 53.86 -29.31
C ILE A 6 -29.87 53.03 -28.54
N GLN A 7 -28.54 53.09 -28.77
CA GLN A 7 -27.47 54.10 -28.58
C GLN A 7 -27.07 54.42 -27.11
N PHE A 8 -25.79 54.17 -26.81
CA PHE A 8 -25.06 54.53 -25.57
C PHE A 8 -24.70 56.02 -25.51
N PRO A 9 -24.53 56.61 -24.31
CA PRO A 9 -23.73 57.81 -24.12
C PRO A 9 -22.41 57.56 -23.37
N ASN A 10 -21.45 58.43 -23.70
CA ASN A 10 -20.08 58.55 -23.21
C ASN A 10 -19.96 59.45 -21.95
N SER A 11 -18.83 59.29 -21.26
CA SER A 11 -18.05 60.26 -20.46
C SER A 11 -18.32 60.51 -18.95
N VAL A 12 -17.30 60.12 -18.15
CA VAL A 12 -16.53 60.82 -17.07
C VAL A 12 -17.26 61.56 -15.93
N ASP A 13 -17.08 61.14 -14.66
CA ASP A 13 -16.09 61.69 -13.68
C ASP A 13 -16.18 61.02 -12.27
N ARG A 14 -15.10 61.19 -11.51
CA ARG A 14 -14.68 60.67 -10.21
C ARG A 14 -15.64 60.94 -9.04
N SER A 15 -15.85 59.93 -8.18
CA SER A 15 -15.86 60.07 -6.72
C SER A 15 -15.98 58.69 -6.06
N GLY A 16 -15.30 58.51 -4.92
CA GLY A 16 -15.18 57.23 -4.24
C GLY A 16 -16.39 56.82 -3.38
N ALA A 17 -16.24 55.62 -2.83
CA ALA A 17 -17.01 54.97 -1.77
C ALA A 17 -18.32 54.24 -2.17
N GLY A 18 -18.26 52.90 -2.05
CA GLY A 18 -19.39 52.11 -1.54
C GLY A 18 -20.05 51.10 -2.50
N ARG A 19 -20.02 49.84 -2.07
CA ARG A 19 -20.96 48.73 -2.36
C ARG A 19 -20.77 47.93 -3.65
N PHE A 20 -20.48 46.65 -3.44
CA PHE A 20 -20.55 45.56 -4.41
C PHE A 20 -21.99 45.35 -4.89
N ILE A 21 -22.19 45.24 -6.20
CA ILE A 21 -23.46 44.85 -6.83
C ILE A 21 -23.54 43.32 -6.87
N THR A 22 -24.61 42.79 -6.29
CA THR A 22 -25.05 41.40 -6.33
C THR A 22 -25.72 41.10 -7.68
N PHE A 23 -25.30 40.03 -8.37
CA PHE A 23 -26.18 39.35 -9.32
C PHE A 23 -26.88 38.22 -8.56
N VAL A 24 -28.19 38.40 -8.37
CA VAL A 24 -29.12 37.38 -7.87
C VAL A 24 -29.52 36.51 -9.06
N LEU A 25 -29.24 35.21 -8.99
CA LEU A 25 -30.03 34.21 -9.69
C LEU A 25 -30.60 33.28 -8.64
N ASP A 26 -31.90 33.46 -8.45
CA ASP A 26 -32.80 32.74 -7.55
C ASP A 26 -32.75 31.24 -7.82
N CYS A 27 -32.59 30.49 -6.74
CA CYS A 27 -32.50 29.05 -6.73
C CYS A 27 -33.54 28.50 -5.75
N GLU A 28 -34.83 28.60 -6.08
CA GLU A 28 -35.88 27.87 -5.35
C GLU A 28 -36.94 27.30 -6.30
N SER A 29 -36.80 26.01 -6.60
CA SER A 29 -37.95 25.11 -6.84
C SER A 29 -37.53 23.63 -6.89
N TRP A 30 -36.74 23.13 -5.94
CA TRP A 30 -36.72 21.69 -5.62
C TRP A 30 -36.49 21.50 -4.11
N GLY A 31 -37.58 21.23 -3.38
CA GLY A 31 -37.60 21.09 -1.93
C GLY A 31 -36.92 19.82 -1.42
N TYR A 32 -35.61 19.89 -1.16
CA TYR A 32 -34.92 18.97 -0.26
C TYR A 32 -34.37 19.74 0.94
N LYS A 33 -34.95 19.51 2.13
CA LYS A 33 -34.30 19.88 3.39
C LYS A 33 -33.28 18.81 3.74
N PHE A 34 -32.00 19.09 3.56
CA PHE A 34 -30.93 18.31 4.19
C PHE A 34 -30.46 19.05 5.44
N THR A 35 -30.79 18.50 6.61
CA THR A 35 -30.09 18.82 7.84
C THR A 35 -28.75 18.08 7.80
N TYR A 36 -27.66 18.81 7.59
CA TYR A 36 -26.32 18.27 7.81
C TYR A 36 -26.14 17.99 9.31
N VAL A 37 -25.97 16.72 9.68
CA VAL A 37 -25.53 16.29 11.01
C VAL A 37 -24.08 15.83 10.85
N PRO A 38 -23.11 16.44 11.55
CA PRO A 38 -21.73 15.99 11.49
C PRO A 38 -21.61 14.64 12.21
N SER A 39 -20.58 13.85 11.92
CA SER A 39 -20.10 12.87 12.91
C SER A 39 -18.75 13.34 13.47
N PRO A 40 -18.74 14.09 14.58
CA PRO A 40 -17.56 14.19 15.42
C PRO A 40 -17.59 12.99 16.39
N GLY A 41 -16.85 11.93 16.05
CA GLY A 41 -16.65 10.75 16.92
C GLY A 41 -17.79 9.73 17.03
N SER A 42 -18.72 9.59 16.07
CA SER A 42 -19.92 8.74 16.30
C SER A 42 -19.72 7.24 16.01
N LEU A 43 -20.13 6.43 16.99
CA LEU A 43 -20.30 4.96 16.98
C LEU A 43 -21.44 4.51 16.03
N GLY A 44 -21.45 4.96 14.78
CA GLY A 44 -22.56 4.78 13.86
C GLY A 44 -22.14 4.61 12.40
N PHE A 45 -21.27 3.63 12.13
CA PHE A 45 -21.07 3.10 10.77
C PHE A 45 -21.75 1.73 10.67
N TYR A 46 -22.21 1.37 9.46
CA TYR A 46 -22.97 0.17 9.13
C TYR A 46 -22.42 -1.09 9.82
N ALA A 47 -23.13 -1.55 10.87
CA ALA A 47 -23.20 -2.96 11.16
C ALA A 47 -24.18 -3.53 10.14
N GLY A 48 -23.71 -4.32 9.19
CA GLY A 48 -24.62 -5.21 8.47
C GLY A 48 -25.32 -6.17 9.45
N ASN A 49 -26.05 -7.15 8.94
CA ASN A 49 -26.57 -8.24 9.79
C ASN A 49 -25.47 -9.20 10.33
N SER A 50 -24.21 -8.78 10.25
CA SER A 50 -23.02 -9.51 10.67
C SER A 50 -22.47 -8.93 11.97
N SER A 51 -22.04 -9.79 12.89
CA SER A 51 -21.30 -9.42 14.10
C SER A 51 -19.84 -9.00 13.86
N ALA A 52 -19.37 -9.00 12.61
CA ALA A 52 -18.01 -8.66 12.16
C ALA A 52 -18.05 -7.65 11.00
N ALA A 53 -17.31 -6.54 11.09
CA ALA A 53 -17.38 -5.41 10.16
C ALA A 53 -16.00 -4.85 9.78
N VAL A 54 -15.85 -4.48 8.50
CA VAL A 54 -14.79 -3.59 8.02
C VAL A 54 -15.28 -2.16 8.21
N THR A 55 -14.59 -1.39 9.04
CA THR A 55 -14.89 0.02 9.30
C THR A 55 -13.65 0.88 9.05
N PHE A 56 -13.73 2.19 9.19
CA PHE A 56 -12.56 3.07 9.12
C PHE A 56 -12.79 4.34 9.93
N ASP A 57 -11.70 5.00 10.30
CA ASP A 57 -11.68 6.38 10.77
C ASP A 57 -10.57 7.15 10.06
N GLN A 58 -10.31 8.40 10.47
CA GLN A 58 -9.27 9.23 9.85
C GLN A 58 -7.84 8.65 9.90
N HIS A 59 -7.62 7.59 10.67
CA HIS A 59 -6.31 6.99 10.90
C HIS A 59 -6.11 5.69 10.15
N SER A 60 -7.12 4.81 10.10
CA SER A 60 -6.98 3.52 9.43
C SER A 60 -8.33 2.84 9.20
N PRO A 61 -8.37 1.83 8.31
CA PRO A 61 -9.37 0.79 8.38
C PRO A 61 -9.28 0.03 9.70
N LEU A 62 -10.39 -0.56 10.11
CA LEU A 62 -10.48 -1.51 11.19
C LEU A 62 -11.14 -2.79 10.67
N LEU A 63 -10.50 -3.91 10.94
CA LEU A 63 -11.03 -5.26 10.71
C LEU A 63 -11.44 -5.82 12.07
N ASP A 64 -12.72 -6.09 12.29
CA ASP A 64 -13.25 -6.51 13.61
C ASP A 64 -12.89 -5.51 14.74
N GLY A 65 -13.03 -4.21 14.47
CA GLY A 65 -12.69 -3.15 15.43
C GLY A 65 -11.19 -3.02 15.72
N LYS A 66 -10.34 -3.73 14.99
CA LYS A 66 -8.88 -3.69 15.12
C LYS A 66 -8.25 -2.98 13.93
N ARG A 67 -7.49 -1.91 14.20
CA ARG A 67 -6.73 -1.19 13.17
C ARG A 67 -5.83 -2.12 12.36
N ILE A 68 -5.79 -1.94 11.04
CA ILE A 68 -4.96 -2.72 10.12
C ILE A 68 -4.28 -1.77 9.12
N MET A 69 -3.02 -2.05 8.80
CA MET A 69 -2.32 -1.48 7.64
C MET A 69 -2.67 -2.34 6.43
N VAL A 70 -3.47 -1.85 5.49
CA VAL A 70 -3.76 -2.63 4.29
C VAL A 70 -2.59 -2.49 3.31
N PHE A 71 -1.75 -3.51 3.28
CA PHE A 71 -0.64 -3.62 2.34
C PHE A 71 -1.03 -4.61 1.25
N SER A 72 -1.60 -4.08 0.17
CA SER A 72 -2.13 -4.84 -0.96
C SER A 72 -1.14 -4.93 -2.11
N GLY A 73 -1.26 -5.99 -2.91
CA GLY A 73 -0.59 -6.10 -4.19
C GLY A 73 -1.57 -6.48 -5.29
N GLU A 74 -1.35 -6.00 -6.51
CA GLU A 74 -2.23 -6.34 -7.64
C GLU A 74 -1.85 -7.70 -8.26
N PHE A 75 -2.87 -8.53 -8.50
CA PHE A 75 -2.78 -9.78 -9.24
C PHE A 75 -4.01 -9.93 -10.15
N HIS A 76 -3.80 -10.20 -11.44
CA HIS A 76 -4.88 -10.52 -12.38
C HIS A 76 -4.96 -12.02 -12.65
N PRO A 77 -5.93 -12.76 -12.08
CA PRO A 77 -5.99 -14.23 -12.19
C PRO A 77 -6.11 -14.70 -13.64
N TRP A 78 -6.77 -13.92 -14.49
CA TRP A 78 -6.93 -14.21 -15.92
C TRP A 78 -5.64 -14.06 -16.74
N ARG A 79 -4.58 -13.41 -16.23
CA ARG A 79 -3.23 -13.41 -16.84
C ARG A 79 -2.42 -14.67 -16.52
N LEU A 80 -2.97 -15.55 -15.68
CA LEU A 80 -2.42 -16.86 -15.33
C LEU A 80 -3.54 -17.91 -15.48
N PRO A 81 -3.81 -18.41 -16.71
CA PRO A 81 -5.05 -19.10 -17.06
C PRO A 81 -5.14 -20.55 -16.55
N SER A 82 -4.88 -20.74 -15.26
CA SER A 82 -5.03 -21.97 -14.52
C SER A 82 -5.27 -21.62 -13.05
N THR A 83 -6.20 -22.32 -12.39
CA THR A 83 -6.57 -22.05 -10.99
C THR A 83 -5.53 -22.55 -9.99
N ALA A 84 -4.80 -23.63 -10.33
CA ALA A 84 -3.81 -24.24 -9.47
C ALA A 84 -2.65 -23.28 -9.05
N PRO A 85 -2.01 -22.55 -9.98
CA PRO A 85 -0.91 -21.66 -9.62
C PRO A 85 -1.35 -20.34 -8.95
N TRP A 86 -2.65 -20.03 -8.84
CA TRP A 86 -3.11 -18.85 -8.08
C TRP A 86 -2.72 -18.95 -6.62
N ARG A 87 -2.83 -20.15 -6.02
CA ARG A 87 -2.38 -20.39 -4.64
C ARG A 87 -0.90 -20.10 -4.47
N ASP A 88 -0.06 -20.51 -5.42
CA ASP A 88 1.39 -20.25 -5.37
C ASP A 88 1.69 -18.75 -5.32
N VAL A 89 1.02 -17.95 -6.14
CA VAL A 89 1.20 -16.48 -6.15
C VAL A 89 0.75 -15.87 -4.82
N LEU A 90 -0.42 -16.24 -4.31
CA LEU A 90 -0.91 -15.70 -3.02
C LEU A 90 -0.03 -16.12 -1.84
N GLU A 91 0.48 -17.35 -1.83
CA GLU A 91 1.44 -17.85 -0.82
C GLU A 91 2.84 -17.27 -0.97
N LYS A 92 3.13 -16.55 -2.06
CA LYS A 92 4.32 -15.70 -2.21
C LYS A 92 4.03 -14.27 -1.73
N MET A 93 2.84 -13.74 -2.00
CA MET A 93 2.46 -12.43 -1.50
C MET A 93 2.38 -12.39 0.04
N LYS A 94 1.71 -13.37 0.65
CA LYS A 94 1.49 -13.40 2.10
C LYS A 94 2.77 -13.27 2.96
N PRO A 95 3.82 -14.09 2.75
CA PRO A 95 5.06 -13.98 3.52
C PRO A 95 5.95 -12.80 3.11
N ALA A 96 5.66 -12.12 1.99
CA ALA A 96 6.22 -10.80 1.69
C ALA A 96 5.56 -9.67 2.50
N GLY A 97 4.58 -9.99 3.35
CA GLY A 97 3.85 -9.04 4.18
C GLY A 97 2.64 -8.41 3.49
N PHE A 98 2.20 -8.91 2.34
CA PHE A 98 0.90 -8.52 1.80
C PHE A 98 -0.22 -9.19 2.58
N ASP A 99 -1.14 -8.39 3.12
CA ASP A 99 -2.33 -8.87 3.82
C ASP A 99 -3.60 -8.73 2.99
N ALA A 100 -3.51 -8.05 1.84
CA ALA A 100 -4.55 -7.96 0.82
C ALA A 100 -3.99 -8.20 -0.60
N VAL A 101 -4.88 -8.57 -1.51
CA VAL A 101 -4.66 -8.63 -2.96
C VAL A 101 -5.76 -7.85 -3.66
N SER A 102 -5.40 -7.03 -4.64
CA SER A 102 -6.35 -6.34 -5.50
C SER A 102 -6.43 -7.05 -6.85
N ILE A 103 -7.65 -7.24 -7.35
CA ILE A 103 -7.91 -7.98 -8.59
C ILE A 103 -8.85 -7.22 -9.52
N TYR A 104 -8.53 -7.21 -10.82
CA TYR A 104 -9.50 -6.93 -11.87
C TYR A 104 -10.27 -8.18 -12.30
N PHE A 105 -11.58 -8.03 -12.54
CA PHE A 105 -12.36 -8.98 -13.35
C PHE A 105 -12.44 -8.53 -14.80
N HIS A 106 -12.37 -9.48 -15.75
CA HIS A 106 -12.27 -9.17 -17.17
C HIS A 106 -13.59 -9.46 -17.91
N TRP A 107 -14.32 -8.40 -18.27
CA TRP A 107 -15.63 -8.52 -18.91
C TRP A 107 -15.58 -9.24 -20.27
N ARG A 108 -14.65 -8.88 -21.17
CA ARG A 108 -14.45 -9.55 -22.47
C ARG A 108 -14.30 -11.07 -22.35
N LEU A 109 -13.53 -11.53 -21.38
CA LEU A 109 -13.31 -12.97 -21.20
C LEU A 109 -14.55 -13.64 -20.61
N SER A 110 -15.19 -12.97 -19.66
CA SER A 110 -16.39 -13.46 -18.99
C SER A 110 -17.63 -13.43 -19.89
N GLU A 111 -17.67 -12.59 -20.93
CA GLU A 111 -18.79 -12.44 -21.86
C GLU A 111 -18.32 -12.27 -23.31
N SER A 112 -17.48 -13.20 -23.78
CA SER A 112 -16.92 -13.15 -25.15
C SER A 112 -17.99 -13.14 -26.25
N LYS A 113 -19.13 -13.79 -25.99
CA LYS A 113 -20.36 -13.71 -26.78
C LYS A 113 -21.44 -13.03 -25.94
N ARG A 114 -22.09 -12.00 -26.49
CA ARG A 114 -23.16 -11.24 -25.81
C ARG A 114 -24.23 -12.18 -25.23
N ALA A 115 -24.64 -11.90 -24.00
CA ALA A 115 -25.59 -12.67 -23.19
C ALA A 115 -25.14 -14.10 -22.84
N ASN A 116 -23.86 -14.44 -23.02
CA ASN A 116 -23.29 -15.71 -22.61
C ASN A 116 -22.17 -15.48 -21.58
N LEU A 117 -22.56 -15.33 -20.32
CA LEU A 117 -21.64 -15.14 -19.21
C LEU A 117 -21.00 -16.47 -18.78
N ASN A 118 -19.69 -16.46 -18.58
CA ASN A 118 -18.90 -17.60 -18.15
C ASN A 118 -17.95 -17.19 -17.01
N PHE A 119 -18.14 -17.80 -15.85
CA PHE A 119 -17.28 -17.64 -14.66
C PHE A 119 -16.75 -19.00 -14.20
N GLU A 120 -16.44 -19.89 -15.13
CA GLU A 120 -15.87 -21.21 -14.86
C GLU A 120 -14.35 -21.22 -15.10
N GLY A 121 -13.67 -22.24 -14.55
CA GLY A 121 -12.24 -22.44 -14.75
C GLY A 121 -11.40 -21.25 -14.27
N TYR A 122 -10.51 -20.74 -15.13
CA TYR A 122 -9.64 -19.58 -14.79
C TYR A 122 -10.40 -18.23 -14.75
N LEU A 123 -11.69 -18.22 -15.08
CA LEU A 123 -12.58 -17.06 -14.91
C LEU A 123 -13.41 -17.15 -13.62
N SER A 124 -13.21 -18.20 -12.82
CA SER A 124 -13.99 -18.43 -11.61
C SER A 124 -13.65 -17.45 -10.49
N VAL A 125 -14.62 -16.57 -10.24
CA VAL A 125 -14.64 -15.62 -9.12
C VAL A 125 -14.61 -16.38 -7.80
N THR A 126 -15.55 -17.31 -7.60
CA THR A 126 -15.66 -18.07 -6.35
C THR A 126 -14.39 -18.87 -6.06
N ARG A 127 -13.82 -19.54 -7.06
CA ARG A 127 -12.60 -20.34 -6.85
C ARG A 127 -11.42 -19.49 -6.42
N PHE A 128 -11.25 -18.30 -7.00
CA PHE A 128 -10.19 -17.38 -6.59
C PHE A 128 -10.37 -16.93 -5.14
N LEU A 129 -11.59 -16.54 -4.76
CA LEU A 129 -11.91 -16.09 -3.41
C LEU A 129 -11.72 -17.20 -2.38
N GLU A 130 -12.12 -18.45 -2.68
CA GLU A 130 -11.83 -19.61 -1.83
C GLU A 130 -10.32 -19.81 -1.61
N ILE A 131 -9.51 -19.71 -2.66
CA ILE A 131 -8.05 -19.85 -2.54
C ILE A 131 -7.48 -18.71 -1.69
N ALA A 132 -7.92 -17.47 -1.91
CA ALA A 132 -7.50 -16.33 -1.09
C ALA A 132 -7.88 -16.52 0.38
N LYS A 133 -9.07 -17.09 0.66
CA LYS A 133 -9.55 -17.37 2.01
C LYS A 133 -8.67 -18.40 2.70
N ASP A 134 -8.35 -19.48 1.99
CA ASP A 134 -7.49 -20.54 2.51
C ASP A 134 -6.06 -20.06 2.78
N VAL A 135 -5.54 -19.15 1.96
CA VAL A 135 -4.24 -18.50 2.18
C VAL A 135 -4.30 -17.45 3.29
N GLY A 136 -5.49 -16.90 3.58
CA GLY A 136 -5.69 -15.87 4.58
C GLY A 136 -5.30 -14.48 4.11
N ILE A 137 -5.56 -14.15 2.85
CA ILE A 137 -5.32 -12.83 2.25
C ILE A 137 -6.66 -12.16 1.91
N LEU A 138 -6.80 -10.87 2.24
CA LEU A 138 -8.01 -10.09 1.95
C LEU A 138 -8.07 -9.76 0.45
N VAL A 139 -9.25 -9.54 -0.12
CA VAL A 139 -9.39 -9.33 -1.58
C VAL A 139 -10.13 -8.04 -1.89
N ILE A 140 -9.43 -7.06 -2.47
CA ILE A 140 -9.99 -5.84 -3.07
C ILE A 140 -10.50 -6.19 -4.47
N VAL A 141 -11.80 -5.97 -4.71
CA VAL A 141 -12.50 -6.44 -5.91
C VAL A 141 -12.74 -5.27 -6.86
N ARG A 142 -12.11 -5.30 -8.03
CA ARG A 142 -12.25 -4.25 -9.06
C ARG A 142 -12.97 -4.83 -10.29
N PRO A 143 -14.32 -4.83 -10.30
CA PRO A 143 -15.08 -5.63 -11.25
C PRO A 143 -15.17 -5.03 -12.66
N GLY A 144 -14.79 -3.76 -12.84
CA GLY A 144 -15.01 -3.01 -14.08
C GLY A 144 -16.40 -2.36 -14.09
N PRO A 145 -17.08 -2.27 -15.26
CA PRO A 145 -16.91 -3.07 -16.48
C PRO A 145 -15.76 -2.62 -17.38
N TYR A 146 -15.26 -1.41 -17.17
CA TYR A 146 -14.02 -0.93 -17.76
C TYR A 146 -12.90 -1.06 -16.73
N ILE A 147 -11.77 -1.64 -17.12
CA ILE A 147 -10.62 -1.87 -16.22
C ILE A 147 -9.32 -1.27 -16.74
N ASN A 148 -9.29 -0.77 -17.99
CA ASN A 148 -8.06 -0.41 -18.67
C ASN A 148 -7.07 -1.59 -18.72
N ALA A 149 -6.23 -1.74 -17.69
CA ALA A 149 -5.33 -2.87 -17.43
C ALA A 149 -4.41 -3.27 -18.59
N GLU A 150 -4.13 -2.35 -19.53
CA GLU A 150 -3.39 -2.61 -20.77
C GLU A 150 -3.96 -3.80 -21.58
N THR A 151 -5.28 -3.95 -21.58
CA THR A 151 -5.99 -5.00 -22.34
C THR A 151 -6.68 -4.44 -23.57
N THR A 152 -6.89 -5.26 -24.61
CA THR A 152 -7.68 -4.86 -25.78
C THR A 152 -9.06 -4.38 -25.34
N GLY A 153 -9.46 -3.19 -25.78
CA GLY A 153 -10.74 -2.59 -25.41
C GLY A 153 -10.86 -2.19 -23.93
N GLY A 154 -9.76 -2.23 -23.16
CA GLY A 154 -9.75 -1.89 -21.74
C GLY A 154 -10.66 -2.76 -20.88
N GLY A 155 -10.81 -4.03 -21.25
CA GLY A 155 -11.70 -5.00 -20.60
C GLY A 155 -12.97 -5.29 -21.39
N TYR A 156 -13.35 -4.45 -22.35
CA TYR A 156 -14.62 -4.58 -23.05
C TYR A 156 -14.68 -5.75 -24.05
N PRO A 157 -15.82 -6.46 -24.12
CA PRO A 157 -16.08 -7.41 -25.19
C PRO A 157 -16.10 -6.74 -26.56
N GLY A 158 -15.58 -7.43 -27.59
CA GLY A 158 -15.54 -6.89 -28.95
C GLY A 158 -16.92 -6.56 -29.53
N TRP A 159 -17.96 -7.27 -29.11
CA TRP A 159 -19.34 -6.98 -29.55
C TRP A 159 -19.88 -5.64 -29.04
N LEU A 160 -19.24 -5.03 -28.04
CA LEU A 160 -19.63 -3.73 -27.50
C LEU A 160 -19.47 -2.60 -28.55
N THR A 161 -18.63 -2.78 -29.57
CA THR A 161 -18.51 -1.82 -30.68
C THR A 161 -19.79 -1.68 -31.51
N ASN A 162 -20.72 -2.63 -31.39
CA ASN A 162 -22.03 -2.58 -32.04
C ASN A 162 -23.11 -1.91 -31.17
N VAL A 163 -22.77 -1.42 -29.98
CA VAL A 163 -23.68 -0.65 -29.12
C VAL A 163 -23.62 0.82 -29.58
N PRO A 164 -24.76 1.44 -30.00
CA PRO A 164 -24.76 2.79 -30.58
C PRO A 164 -24.32 3.91 -29.62
N ASP A 165 -24.40 3.67 -28.31
CA ASP A 165 -24.01 4.64 -27.31
C ASP A 165 -22.50 4.80 -27.17
N THR A 166 -22.09 6.00 -26.75
CA THR A 166 -20.73 6.21 -26.26
C THR A 166 -20.48 5.31 -25.05
N ALA A 167 -19.47 4.46 -25.11
CA ALA A 167 -19.06 3.66 -23.96
C ALA A 167 -18.73 4.59 -22.78
N ARG A 168 -19.02 4.14 -21.56
CA ARG A 168 -18.83 4.96 -20.34
C ARG A 168 -19.75 6.19 -20.28
N SER A 169 -20.95 6.11 -20.86
CA SER A 169 -22.00 7.14 -20.77
C SER A 169 -23.25 6.61 -20.07
N ASN A 170 -24.25 7.47 -19.87
CA ASN A 170 -25.57 7.10 -19.36
C ASN A 170 -26.57 6.71 -20.47
N GLY A 171 -26.07 6.39 -21.67
CA GLY A 171 -26.90 6.01 -22.80
C GLY A 171 -27.79 4.78 -22.52
N SER A 172 -28.93 4.73 -23.22
CA SER A 172 -29.98 3.73 -23.03
C SER A 172 -29.57 2.31 -23.43
N ASP A 173 -28.57 2.16 -24.28
CA ASP A 173 -28.08 0.90 -24.84
C ASP A 173 -26.79 0.43 -24.16
N PHE A 174 -25.95 1.35 -23.67
CA PHE A 174 -24.75 0.99 -22.89
C PHE A 174 -25.12 0.39 -21.54
N THR A 175 -26.11 0.97 -20.86
CA THR A 175 -26.53 0.51 -19.52
C THR A 175 -26.98 -0.95 -19.50
N PRO A 176 -27.89 -1.41 -20.38
CA PRO A 176 -28.26 -2.82 -20.48
C PRO A 176 -27.10 -3.74 -20.91
N ALA A 177 -26.05 -3.22 -21.56
CA ALA A 177 -24.93 -4.03 -22.00
C ALA A 177 -24.08 -4.53 -20.83
N TRP A 178 -23.69 -3.66 -19.88
CA TRP A 178 -22.77 -4.04 -18.79
C TRP A 178 -23.47 -4.55 -17.52
N LYS A 179 -24.76 -4.19 -17.30
CA LYS A 179 -25.50 -4.54 -16.08
C LYS A 179 -25.53 -6.04 -15.78
N PRO A 180 -25.79 -6.94 -16.75
CA PRO A 180 -25.80 -8.39 -16.50
C PRO A 180 -24.46 -8.91 -15.97
N TYR A 181 -23.35 -8.45 -16.54
CA TYR A 181 -22.00 -8.83 -16.11
C TYR A 181 -21.73 -8.37 -14.67
N ILE A 182 -21.98 -7.09 -14.34
CA ILE A 182 -21.73 -6.58 -12.99
C ILE A 182 -22.63 -7.28 -11.94
N ARG A 183 -23.90 -7.55 -12.28
CA ARG A 183 -24.80 -8.31 -11.40
C ARG A 183 -24.24 -9.70 -11.12
N ALA A 184 -23.79 -10.42 -12.15
CA ALA A 184 -23.24 -11.76 -11.97
C ALA A 184 -21.98 -11.73 -11.09
N VAL A 185 -21.04 -10.80 -11.32
CA VAL A 185 -19.85 -10.64 -10.46
C VAL A 185 -20.25 -10.33 -9.01
N SER A 186 -21.27 -9.50 -8.79
CA SER A 186 -21.80 -9.27 -7.45
C SER A 186 -22.31 -10.54 -6.80
N GLU A 187 -23.17 -11.30 -7.47
CA GLU A 187 -23.74 -12.54 -6.93
C GLU A 187 -22.66 -13.57 -6.53
N TYR A 188 -21.55 -13.64 -7.26
CA TYR A 188 -20.43 -14.52 -6.90
C TYR A 188 -19.60 -13.99 -5.74
N THR A 189 -19.46 -12.67 -5.59
CA THR A 189 -18.66 -12.04 -4.54
C THR A 189 -19.43 -11.84 -3.23
N ASP A 190 -20.76 -11.66 -3.29
CA ASP A 190 -21.63 -11.45 -2.12
C ASP A 190 -21.65 -12.66 -1.20
N LYS A 191 -21.62 -13.87 -1.78
CA LYS A 191 -21.54 -15.14 -1.04
C LYS A 191 -20.28 -15.27 -0.18
N THR A 192 -19.26 -14.44 -0.42
CA THR A 192 -17.95 -14.54 0.22
C THR A 192 -17.44 -13.23 0.80
N THR A 193 -18.33 -12.35 1.26
CA THR A 193 -17.96 -11.05 1.87
C THR A 193 -17.72 -11.16 3.37
N TYR A 194 -16.86 -10.29 3.91
CA TYR A 194 -16.58 -10.22 5.35
C TYR A 194 -17.88 -10.03 6.15
N GLY A 195 -18.17 -10.97 7.06
CA GLY A 195 -19.44 -11.08 7.76
C GLY A 195 -20.39 -12.18 7.28
N HIS A 196 -20.11 -12.76 6.10
CA HIS A 196 -20.68 -14.04 5.65
C HIS A 196 -19.58 -15.08 5.42
N THR A 197 -18.49 -14.73 4.73
CA THR A 197 -17.17 -15.38 4.81
C THR A 197 -16.04 -14.42 4.42
N ASP A 198 -15.36 -13.84 5.40
CA ASP A 198 -13.94 -13.45 5.44
C ASP A 198 -13.19 -12.74 4.25
N HIS A 199 -13.77 -11.83 3.45
CA HIS A 199 -12.97 -10.90 2.59
C HIS A 199 -13.41 -9.44 2.61
N MET A 200 -12.46 -8.49 2.68
CA MET A 200 -12.72 -7.04 2.56
C MET A 200 -13.08 -6.65 1.13
N LYS A 201 -14.38 -6.56 0.81
CA LYS A 201 -14.84 -6.13 -0.52
C LYS A 201 -14.76 -4.61 -0.68
N TRP A 202 -13.93 -4.18 -1.62
CA TRP A 202 -13.65 -2.79 -1.95
C TRP A 202 -13.92 -2.63 -3.43
N VAL A 203 -15.06 -2.04 -3.81
CA VAL A 203 -15.37 -1.78 -5.22
C VAL A 203 -14.62 -0.55 -5.64
N THR A 204 -13.72 -0.68 -6.61
CA THR A 204 -12.96 0.44 -7.20
C THR A 204 -13.32 0.57 -8.67
N GLU A 205 -13.78 1.76 -9.12
CA GLU A 205 -13.95 2.08 -10.54
C GLU A 205 -12.77 2.91 -11.04
N GLU A 206 -12.14 2.51 -12.14
CA GLU A 206 -11.26 3.39 -12.93
C GLU A 206 -12.13 4.38 -13.73
N THR A 207 -12.21 5.64 -13.29
CA THR A 207 -12.72 6.69 -14.16
C THR A 207 -11.63 7.61 -14.69
N ARG A 208 -11.10 7.29 -15.87
CA ARG A 208 -10.35 8.29 -16.63
C ARG A 208 -11.29 9.37 -17.16
N SER A 209 -11.06 10.62 -16.75
CA SER A 209 -11.44 11.80 -17.51
C SER A 209 -10.56 11.87 -18.77
N SER A 210 -11.10 11.43 -19.91
CA SER A 210 -10.61 11.90 -21.20
C SER A 210 -11.68 12.80 -21.79
N GLY A 211 -11.31 14.06 -22.04
CA GLY A 211 -12.18 15.04 -22.63
C GLY A 211 -12.78 14.53 -23.94
N ILE A 212 -14.10 14.40 -23.96
CA ILE A 212 -15.05 14.99 -24.91
C ILE A 212 -16.42 14.59 -24.33
N THR A 213 -17.20 15.61 -23.93
CA THR A 213 -18.52 15.57 -23.25
C THR A 213 -18.52 15.11 -21.77
N ARG A 214 -18.82 16.07 -20.89
CA ARG A 214 -19.04 15.92 -19.44
C ARG A 214 -20.38 15.24 -19.16
N VAL A 215 -20.55 13.98 -19.54
CA VAL A 215 -21.75 13.22 -19.15
C VAL A 215 -21.38 12.33 -17.96
N PRO A 216 -21.99 12.51 -16.79
CA PRO A 216 -21.59 11.81 -15.58
C PRO A 216 -22.15 10.38 -15.60
N MET A 217 -21.38 9.46 -16.19
CA MET A 217 -21.54 8.02 -15.95
C MET A 217 -21.74 7.74 -14.44
N SER A 218 -21.04 8.52 -13.62
CA SER A 218 -21.04 8.46 -12.16
C SER A 218 -22.36 8.74 -11.45
N LEU A 219 -23.34 9.44 -12.03
CA LEU A 219 -24.61 9.70 -11.33
C LEU A 219 -25.58 8.51 -11.34
N PHE A 220 -25.37 7.54 -12.23
CA PHE A 220 -26.26 6.39 -12.39
C PHE A 220 -25.54 5.06 -12.35
N PHE A 221 -24.33 4.96 -12.91
CA PHE A 221 -23.51 3.76 -12.87
C PHE A 221 -23.05 3.46 -11.44
N LEU A 222 -22.31 4.39 -10.81
CA LEU A 222 -21.77 4.19 -9.46
C LEU A 222 -22.86 3.94 -8.41
N PRO A 223 -23.91 4.76 -8.28
CA PRO A 223 -25.02 4.47 -7.38
C PRO A 223 -25.69 3.12 -7.65
N TRP A 224 -25.83 2.70 -8.91
CA TRP A 224 -26.44 1.39 -9.23
C TRP A 224 -25.49 0.22 -8.92
N VAL A 225 -24.20 0.39 -9.17
CA VAL A 225 -23.17 -0.57 -8.78
C VAL A 225 -23.16 -0.72 -7.26
N PHE A 226 -23.12 0.38 -6.52
CA PHE A 226 -23.20 0.37 -5.05
C PHE A 226 -24.53 -0.17 -4.52
N LEU A 227 -25.63 0.07 -5.24
CA LEU A 227 -26.91 -0.56 -4.95
C LEU A 227 -26.80 -2.08 -5.13
N VAL A 228 -26.29 -2.58 -6.25
CA VAL A 228 -26.15 -4.04 -6.46
C VAL A 228 -25.23 -4.69 -5.42
N TYR A 229 -24.21 -3.96 -4.96
CA TYR A 229 -23.28 -4.37 -3.92
C TYR A 229 -23.74 -4.04 -2.48
N HIS A 230 -25.06 -3.92 -2.25
CA HIS A 230 -25.69 -3.58 -0.96
C HIS A 230 -24.90 -4.04 0.29
N GLY A 231 -24.47 -3.08 1.14
CA GLY A 231 -23.86 -3.37 2.44
C GLY A 231 -22.34 -3.59 2.42
N HIS A 232 -21.67 -3.24 1.31
CA HIS A 232 -20.21 -3.33 1.17
C HIS A 232 -19.55 -1.95 1.06
N PHE A 233 -18.30 -1.89 1.51
CA PHE A 233 -17.47 -0.69 1.47
C PHE A 233 -17.08 -0.32 0.03
N SER A 234 -17.28 0.94 -0.33
CA SER A 234 -17.01 1.48 -1.66
C SER A 234 -15.80 2.42 -1.69
N THR A 235 -15.00 2.32 -2.75
CA THR A 235 -13.84 3.19 -2.98
C THR A 235 -13.76 3.59 -4.45
N HIS A 236 -12.84 4.48 -4.79
CA HIS A 236 -12.58 4.87 -6.17
C HIS A 236 -11.08 5.05 -6.36
N ASN A 237 -10.54 4.78 -7.55
CA ASN A 237 -9.17 5.10 -7.88
C ASN A 237 -9.11 6.24 -8.90
N ASP A 238 -9.09 7.47 -8.39
CA ASP A 238 -8.92 8.65 -9.24
C ASP A 238 -7.54 8.62 -9.88
N ARG A 239 -7.39 8.95 -11.16
CA ARG A 239 -6.09 8.85 -11.88
C ARG A 239 -4.98 9.67 -11.22
N LYS A 240 -5.38 10.75 -10.57
CA LYS A 240 -4.58 11.69 -9.81
C LYS A 240 -5.50 12.23 -8.72
N PRO A 241 -5.03 12.95 -7.69
CA PRO A 241 -5.85 13.14 -6.51
C PRO A 241 -7.03 14.12 -6.71
N ASP A 242 -7.75 14.23 -7.84
CA ASP A 242 -8.69 15.32 -8.18
C ASP A 242 -9.95 15.43 -7.30
N GLY A 243 -10.17 14.48 -6.40
CA GLY A 243 -11.30 14.47 -5.47
C GLY A 243 -12.58 13.99 -6.14
N GLN A 244 -12.49 13.29 -7.27
CA GLN A 244 -13.66 12.70 -7.92
C GLN A 244 -14.28 11.67 -6.96
N PHE A 245 -15.60 11.82 -6.74
CA PHE A 245 -16.37 11.00 -5.80
C PHE A 245 -15.98 11.09 -4.32
N ALA A 246 -15.11 12.05 -3.94
CA ALA A 246 -14.91 12.39 -2.52
C ALA A 246 -16.12 13.13 -1.92
N SER A 247 -17.00 13.68 -2.77
CA SER A 247 -18.22 14.39 -2.38
C SER A 247 -19.29 14.30 -3.47
N GLY A 248 -20.51 14.72 -3.14
CA GLY A 248 -21.64 14.73 -4.07
C GLY A 248 -22.50 13.46 -4.06
N PRO A 249 -23.50 13.37 -4.96
CA PRO A 249 -24.51 12.30 -4.95
C PRO A 249 -24.00 10.89 -5.31
N ALA A 250 -22.77 10.78 -5.82
CA ALA A 250 -22.08 9.52 -6.09
C ALA A 250 -20.84 9.35 -5.20
N LYS A 251 -20.85 9.97 -4.02
CA LYS A 251 -19.75 9.89 -3.04
C LYS A 251 -19.49 8.43 -2.68
N VAL A 252 -18.21 8.03 -2.71
CA VAL A 252 -17.73 6.73 -2.18
C VAL A 252 -17.45 6.80 -0.68
N ASP A 253 -17.40 5.66 -0.01
CA ASP A 253 -17.10 5.60 1.43
C ASP A 253 -15.66 6.05 1.71
N LEU A 254 -14.71 5.65 0.86
CA LEU A 254 -13.31 6.07 0.94
C LEU A 254 -12.81 6.58 -0.40
N TYR A 255 -12.30 7.80 -0.39
CA TYR A 255 -11.62 8.36 -1.53
C TYR A 255 -10.18 7.82 -1.67
N ALA A 256 -9.81 7.45 -2.89
CA ALA A 256 -8.47 7.02 -3.23
C ALA A 256 -8.05 7.53 -4.61
N TRP A 257 -6.75 7.43 -4.89
CA TRP A 257 -6.20 7.75 -6.21
C TRP A 257 -4.99 6.88 -6.52
N ASP A 258 -4.62 6.94 -7.78
CA ASP A 258 -3.44 6.30 -8.33
C ASP A 258 -2.28 7.26 -8.33
N ALA A 259 -1.09 6.74 -8.04
CA ALA A 259 0.13 7.49 -8.15
C ALA A 259 1.21 6.63 -8.81
N TYR A 260 1.58 7.08 -10.02
CA TYR A 260 2.73 6.61 -10.76
C TYR A 260 3.75 7.75 -10.78
N PRO A 261 4.52 7.96 -9.70
CA PRO A 261 5.34 9.15 -9.52
C PRO A 261 6.45 9.28 -10.57
N LEU A 262 7.01 8.17 -11.07
CA LEU A 262 7.93 8.19 -12.21
C LEU A 262 7.20 8.22 -13.57
N GLY A 263 5.88 8.35 -13.56
CA GLY A 263 5.02 8.14 -14.71
C GLY A 263 5.24 6.77 -15.35
N PHE A 264 4.90 6.71 -16.62
CA PHE A 264 5.36 5.68 -17.57
C PHE A 264 6.39 6.26 -18.55
N ASP A 265 6.75 7.54 -18.34
CA ASP A 265 7.78 8.32 -19.01
C ASP A 265 8.70 8.86 -17.91
N CYS A 266 9.96 8.45 -17.99
CA CYS A 266 10.97 8.36 -16.94
C CYS A 266 11.46 9.69 -16.31
N SER A 267 10.75 10.81 -16.46
CA SER A 267 11.39 12.12 -16.53
C SER A 267 10.97 13.22 -15.54
N ASN A 268 9.91 13.13 -14.70
CA ASN A 268 9.66 14.15 -13.62
C ASN A 268 8.50 13.86 -12.60
N PRO A 269 8.72 13.99 -11.26
CA PRO A 269 7.69 13.82 -10.19
C PRO A 269 7.40 15.08 -9.31
N ASP A 270 6.15 15.31 -8.82
CA ASP A 270 5.78 15.88 -7.47
C ASP A 270 4.41 16.63 -7.41
N VAL A 271 3.35 16.15 -6.67
CA VAL A 271 2.26 16.94 -5.98
C VAL A 271 1.33 16.08 -5.06
N HIS A 272 0.98 16.47 -3.79
CA HIS A 272 -0.16 15.84 -3.04
C HIS A 272 -0.94 16.67 -1.94
N GLN A 273 -0.44 17.72 -1.29
CA GLN A 273 -1.01 18.19 0.02
C GLN A 273 -2.37 18.98 0.10
N LYS A 274 -3.41 18.83 -0.74
CA LYS A 274 -4.55 19.81 -0.74
C LYS A 274 -6.01 19.32 -0.65
N ARG A 275 -6.36 18.03 -0.51
CA ARG A 275 -7.68 17.58 -1.04
C ARG A 275 -8.70 16.90 -0.10
N ASN A 276 -8.34 16.13 0.93
CA ASN A 276 -9.29 15.67 1.98
C ASN A 276 -8.55 15.21 3.25
N LEU A 277 -8.91 15.72 4.44
CA LEU A 277 -8.24 15.42 5.72
C LEU A 277 -9.03 14.48 6.64
N ALA A 278 -10.26 14.10 6.27
CA ALA A 278 -11.17 13.35 7.15
C ALA A 278 -11.11 11.82 6.95
N GLU A 279 -10.36 11.35 5.96
CA GLU A 279 -10.29 9.95 5.52
C GLU A 279 -8.83 9.47 5.50
N PRO A 280 -8.56 8.17 5.73
CA PRO A 280 -7.21 7.63 5.68
C PRO A 280 -6.65 7.66 4.25
N LEU A 281 -5.36 7.95 4.10
CA LEU A 281 -4.69 7.99 2.80
C LEU A 281 -4.64 6.60 2.16
N TYR A 282 -5.38 6.43 1.05
CA TYR A 282 -5.35 5.23 0.21
C TYR A 282 -4.77 5.52 -1.17
N LEU A 283 -3.69 4.80 -1.50
CA LEU A 283 -3.08 4.73 -2.83
C LEU A 283 -3.57 3.44 -3.51
N ALA A 284 -4.59 3.57 -4.37
CA ALA A 284 -5.33 2.44 -4.94
C ALA A 284 -4.58 1.72 -6.08
N GLU A 285 -3.80 2.45 -6.86
CA GLU A 285 -2.70 1.90 -7.64
C GLU A 285 -1.44 2.75 -7.38
N TYR A 286 -0.48 2.18 -6.66
CA TYR A 286 0.85 2.76 -6.55
C TYR A 286 1.83 1.96 -7.39
N GLN A 287 2.76 2.66 -8.04
CA GLN A 287 3.73 2.06 -8.96
C GLN A 287 4.49 0.88 -8.32
N GLY A 288 4.11 -0.33 -8.71
CA GLY A 288 4.80 -1.60 -8.43
C GLY A 288 5.86 -1.93 -9.48
N GLY A 289 5.79 -1.30 -10.64
CA GLY A 289 6.70 -1.46 -11.79
C GLY A 289 6.25 -0.60 -12.98
N ALA A 290 6.49 -1.03 -14.21
CA ALA A 290 6.07 -0.30 -15.42
C ALA A 290 5.65 -1.25 -16.54
N PHE A 291 4.66 -0.85 -17.36
CA PHE A 291 4.39 -1.54 -18.63
C PHE A 291 5.43 -1.13 -19.67
N ASP A 292 5.67 -2.00 -20.65
CA ASP A 292 6.57 -1.72 -21.77
C ASP A 292 5.80 -1.75 -23.11
N PRO A 293 5.88 -0.70 -23.94
CA PRO A 293 5.18 -0.70 -25.22
C PRO A 293 5.85 -1.62 -26.26
N CYS A 294 5.16 -1.96 -27.36
CA CYS A 294 5.73 -2.78 -28.45
C CYS A 294 6.99 -2.17 -29.10
N SER A 295 7.13 -0.85 -29.07
CA SER A 295 8.33 -0.12 -29.52
C SER A 295 9.31 0.16 -28.38
N GLY A 296 9.02 -0.36 -27.19
CA GLY A 296 9.74 -0.14 -25.96
C GLY A 296 11.00 -0.99 -25.86
N PRO A 297 11.86 -0.67 -24.89
CA PRO A 297 13.18 -1.25 -24.79
C PRO A 297 13.22 -2.63 -24.11
N ASP A 298 12.07 -3.25 -23.81
CA ASP A 298 11.88 -4.48 -23.01
C ASP A 298 11.81 -4.28 -21.47
N TYR A 299 11.37 -5.33 -20.76
CA TYR A 299 11.24 -5.28 -19.30
C TYR A 299 12.60 -5.27 -18.57
N GLU A 300 13.70 -5.71 -19.18
CA GLU A 300 15.04 -5.61 -18.56
C GLU A 300 15.45 -4.13 -18.40
N GLU A 301 15.13 -3.30 -19.38
CA GLU A 301 15.35 -1.85 -19.31
C GLU A 301 14.38 -1.15 -18.36
N CYS A 302 13.14 -1.65 -18.24
CA CYS A 302 12.19 -1.18 -17.23
C CYS A 302 12.69 -1.43 -15.79
N TYR A 303 13.39 -2.53 -15.54
CA TYR A 303 14.03 -2.80 -14.24
C TYR A 303 15.14 -1.78 -13.94
N LYS A 304 15.91 -1.35 -14.95
CA LYS A 304 16.91 -0.28 -14.80
C LYS A 304 16.28 1.08 -14.49
N LEU A 305 15.15 1.40 -15.10
CA LEU A 305 14.40 2.64 -14.87
C LEU A 305 13.98 2.80 -13.41
N ILE A 306 13.35 1.77 -12.84
CA ILE A 306 12.98 1.77 -11.42
C ILE A 306 14.20 1.47 -10.53
N ASN A 307 15.41 1.49 -11.09
CA ASN A 307 16.67 1.27 -10.39
C ASN A 307 16.59 0.03 -9.50
N GLU A 308 16.25 -1.08 -10.14
CA GLU A 308 16.18 -2.44 -9.63
C GLU A 308 17.10 -3.31 -10.49
N GLN A 309 18.39 -3.44 -10.17
CA GLN A 309 19.24 -4.30 -10.99
C GLN A 309 18.90 -5.77 -10.77
N VAL A 310 18.45 -6.40 -11.85
CA VAL A 310 18.23 -7.85 -11.94
C VAL A 310 19.50 -8.57 -12.39
N TYR A 311 20.53 -7.85 -12.85
CA TYR A 311 21.78 -8.42 -13.38
C TYR A 311 23.03 -7.78 -12.77
N SER A 312 24.06 -8.61 -12.51
CA SER A 312 25.36 -8.16 -12.02
C SER A 312 26.07 -7.34 -13.10
N ALA A 313 27.13 -6.62 -12.74
CA ALA A 313 28.02 -5.99 -13.72
C ALA A 313 28.61 -6.98 -14.76
N SER A 314 28.53 -8.29 -14.47
CA SER A 314 28.96 -9.40 -15.34
C SER A 314 27.82 -10.07 -16.13
N GLY A 315 26.58 -9.53 -16.08
CA GLY A 315 25.45 -10.02 -16.87
C GLY A 315 24.72 -11.24 -16.28
N ASN A 316 25.03 -11.66 -15.05
CA ASN A 316 24.34 -12.78 -14.39
C ASN A 316 23.12 -12.29 -13.60
N LYS A 317 22.00 -13.01 -13.62
CA LYS A 317 20.82 -12.68 -12.82
C LYS A 317 21.20 -12.62 -11.33
N VAL A 318 21.11 -11.43 -10.72
CA VAL A 318 21.31 -11.23 -9.29
C VAL A 318 20.08 -11.76 -8.59
N GLY A 319 20.27 -12.77 -7.73
CA GLY A 319 19.20 -13.30 -6.89
C GLY A 319 18.77 -12.30 -5.80
N ILE A 320 18.30 -12.82 -4.67
CA ILE A 320 17.84 -12.10 -3.45
C ILE A 320 18.87 -11.07 -2.87
N VAL A 321 20.01 -10.86 -3.51
CA VAL A 321 21.26 -10.38 -2.90
C VAL A 321 21.89 -9.25 -3.72
N ALA A 322 21.35 -8.03 -3.59
CA ALA A 322 22.15 -6.80 -3.58
C ALA A 322 21.22 -5.60 -3.38
N ASP A 323 20.99 -5.24 -2.12
CA ASP A 323 20.15 -4.11 -1.71
C ASP A 323 20.69 -2.72 -2.17
N SER A 324 21.96 -2.59 -2.53
CA SER A 324 22.47 -1.36 -3.17
C SER A 324 21.78 -1.05 -4.51
N LEU A 325 20.94 -1.97 -5.00
CA LEU A 325 20.37 -1.98 -6.33
C LEU A 325 18.84 -1.91 -6.36
N VAL A 326 18.11 -1.71 -5.24
CA VAL A 326 16.63 -1.60 -5.20
C VAL A 326 16.21 -0.23 -4.64
N GLN A 327 16.53 0.84 -5.36
CA GLN A 327 16.41 2.20 -4.83
C GLN A 327 14.98 2.73 -4.92
N PHE A 328 14.20 2.36 -5.95
CA PHE A 328 12.84 2.88 -6.10
C PHE A 328 11.92 2.44 -4.97
N ALA A 329 11.80 1.14 -4.70
CA ALA A 329 10.95 0.63 -3.63
C ALA A 329 11.37 1.19 -2.25
N ASN A 330 12.68 1.25 -1.97
CA ASN A 330 13.20 1.83 -0.73
C ASN A 330 12.83 3.32 -0.58
N VAL A 331 13.04 4.10 -1.64
CA VAL A 331 12.79 5.54 -1.65
C VAL A 331 11.29 5.79 -1.67
N PHE A 332 10.59 5.43 -2.73
CA PHE A 332 9.22 5.88 -2.98
C PHE A 332 8.20 5.28 -2.02
N TYR A 333 8.33 4.02 -1.59
CA TYR A 333 7.35 3.44 -0.65
C TYR A 333 7.52 4.02 0.75
N LYS A 334 8.76 4.23 1.22
CA LYS A 334 8.98 4.95 2.50
C LYS A 334 8.54 6.42 2.44
N ASN A 335 8.48 7.04 1.26
CA ASN A 335 7.87 8.36 1.09
C ASN A 335 6.36 8.35 1.39
N ASN A 336 5.68 7.30 0.94
CA ASN A 336 4.26 7.12 1.19
C ASN A 336 4.01 6.98 2.70
N TYR A 337 4.87 6.24 3.40
CA TYR A 337 4.75 6.12 4.86
C TYR A 337 4.97 7.47 5.56
N ALA A 338 5.93 8.28 5.07
CA ALA A 338 6.11 9.65 5.55
C ALA A 338 4.88 10.54 5.28
N ALA A 339 4.15 10.29 4.19
CA ALA A 339 2.89 10.95 3.87
C ALA A 339 1.69 10.46 4.71
N GLY A 340 1.87 9.39 5.50
CA GLY A 340 0.80 8.80 6.29
C GLY A 340 -0.05 7.82 5.48
N THR A 341 0.50 7.12 4.49
CA THR A 341 -0.26 6.13 3.72
C THR A 341 -0.61 4.93 4.58
N TYR A 342 -1.91 4.64 4.70
CA TYR A 342 -2.44 3.54 5.51
C TYR A 342 -3.00 2.41 4.69
N LEU A 343 -3.26 2.68 3.41
CA LEU A 343 -3.59 1.68 2.44
C LEU A 343 -2.78 1.91 1.19
N GLN A 344 -2.09 0.86 0.77
CA GLN A 344 -1.26 0.92 -0.42
C GLN A 344 -1.45 -0.37 -1.19
N ASN A 345 -1.82 -0.25 -2.45
CA ASN A 345 -1.84 -1.37 -3.38
C ASN A 345 -0.72 -1.20 -4.41
N LEU A 346 0.17 -2.19 -4.51
CA LEU A 346 1.27 -2.20 -5.46
C LEU A 346 0.81 -2.80 -6.80
N TYR A 347 0.55 -1.93 -7.78
CA TYR A 347 0.18 -2.30 -9.14
C TYR A 347 1.43 -2.31 -10.04
N MET A 348 1.93 -3.44 -10.54
CA MET A 348 1.55 -4.83 -10.27
C MET A 348 2.40 -5.45 -9.14
N THR A 349 1.92 -6.55 -8.55
CA THR A 349 2.73 -7.40 -7.64
C THR A 349 3.06 -8.75 -8.27
N TYR A 350 2.15 -9.29 -9.08
CA TYR A 350 2.43 -10.31 -10.09
C TYR A 350 1.67 -9.94 -11.36
N GLY A 351 2.41 -9.72 -12.45
CA GLY A 351 1.81 -9.26 -13.69
C GLY A 351 1.23 -10.38 -14.56
N GLY A 352 2.00 -11.44 -14.84
CA GLY A 352 1.59 -12.59 -15.66
C GLY A 352 1.75 -12.37 -17.16
N THR A 353 0.90 -12.99 -17.98
CA THR A 353 1.03 -12.99 -19.45
C THR A 353 -0.24 -12.50 -20.12
N ASN A 354 -0.10 -11.66 -21.15
CA ASN A 354 -1.15 -11.30 -22.11
C ASN A 354 -1.34 -12.41 -23.17
N TRP A 355 -1.64 -13.63 -22.73
CA TRP A 355 -1.88 -14.76 -23.62
C TRP A 355 -3.14 -14.55 -24.47
N GLY A 356 -3.31 -15.28 -25.58
CA GLY A 356 -4.59 -15.30 -26.32
C GLY A 356 -5.08 -13.96 -26.87
N ASN A 357 -4.18 -13.05 -27.27
CA ASN A 357 -4.52 -11.71 -27.79
C ASN A 357 -5.27 -10.83 -26.77
N LEU A 358 -4.84 -10.89 -25.51
CA LEU A 358 -5.34 -10.04 -24.43
C LEU A 358 -4.79 -8.62 -24.48
N ALA A 359 -3.54 -8.46 -24.91
CA ALA A 359 -2.83 -7.19 -24.89
C ALA A 359 -3.58 -6.11 -25.69
N THR A 360 -3.60 -4.88 -25.16
CA THR A 360 -3.87 -3.71 -26.01
C THR A 360 -2.81 -3.61 -27.11
N PRO A 361 -3.10 -3.03 -28.29
CA PRO A 361 -2.09 -2.88 -29.36
C PRO A 361 -0.82 -2.12 -28.95
N THR A 362 -0.83 -1.42 -27.82
CA THR A 362 0.33 -0.67 -27.33
C THR A 362 1.32 -1.53 -26.55
N VAL A 363 0.95 -2.72 -26.06
CA VAL A 363 1.84 -3.64 -25.32
C VAL A 363 1.87 -5.02 -25.98
N TYR A 364 2.80 -5.89 -25.57
CA TYR A 364 3.00 -7.21 -26.16
C TYR A 364 2.62 -8.36 -25.21
N ALA A 365 3.03 -9.58 -25.54
CA ALA A 365 2.60 -10.80 -24.87
C ALA A 365 3.01 -10.89 -23.40
N SER A 366 4.24 -10.49 -23.04
CA SER A 366 4.66 -10.49 -21.64
C SER A 366 3.98 -9.34 -20.89
N TYR A 367 3.58 -9.64 -19.65
CA TYR A 367 3.15 -8.63 -18.70
C TYR A 367 3.90 -8.81 -17.37
N ASP A 368 5.20 -9.12 -17.41
CA ASP A 368 6.06 -9.24 -16.22
C ASP A 368 5.96 -7.99 -15.31
N TYR A 369 5.89 -6.82 -15.95
CA TYR A 369 5.64 -5.53 -15.32
C TYR A 369 6.71 -5.14 -14.29
N THR A 370 7.88 -5.79 -14.32
CA THR A 370 8.99 -5.57 -13.38
C THR A 370 8.63 -5.72 -11.92
N THR A 371 7.83 -6.74 -11.62
CA THR A 371 7.16 -6.94 -10.34
C THR A 371 8.03 -7.66 -9.30
N PRO A 372 7.68 -7.63 -7.99
CA PRO A 372 8.37 -8.43 -6.98
C PRO A 372 8.30 -9.94 -7.23
N VAL A 373 7.25 -10.42 -7.89
CA VAL A 373 7.10 -11.81 -8.34
C VAL A 373 7.05 -11.79 -9.87
N SER A 374 8.13 -12.21 -10.54
CA SER A 374 8.24 -12.15 -12.00
C SER A 374 7.21 -13.04 -12.71
N GLU A 375 7.09 -12.91 -14.03
CA GLU A 375 6.12 -13.65 -14.87
C GLU A 375 6.20 -15.18 -14.69
N ASP A 376 7.43 -15.72 -14.56
CA ASP A 376 7.73 -17.12 -14.26
C ASP A 376 7.51 -17.52 -12.77
N ARG A 377 7.10 -16.56 -11.95
CA ARG A 377 6.85 -16.61 -10.50
C ARG A 377 8.11 -16.69 -9.64
N SER A 378 9.30 -16.37 -10.16
CA SER A 378 10.52 -16.21 -9.36
C SER A 378 10.52 -14.88 -8.58
N PHE A 379 11.31 -14.78 -7.52
CA PHE A 379 11.48 -13.51 -6.80
C PHE A 379 12.50 -12.60 -7.47
N THR A 380 12.17 -11.32 -7.53
CA THR A 380 13.14 -10.26 -7.85
C THR A 380 13.75 -9.68 -6.57
N ALA A 381 14.82 -8.89 -6.70
CA ALA A 381 15.43 -8.22 -5.55
C ALA A 381 14.43 -7.32 -4.78
N LYS A 382 13.47 -6.73 -5.50
CA LYS A 382 12.39 -5.88 -4.96
C LYS A 382 11.55 -6.58 -3.90
N TYR A 383 11.31 -7.89 -4.07
CA TYR A 383 10.54 -8.69 -3.14
C TYR A 383 11.06 -8.57 -1.70
N SER A 384 12.39 -8.61 -1.53
CA SER A 384 13.00 -8.60 -0.21
C SER A 384 12.91 -7.25 0.47
N GLU A 385 13.14 -6.16 -0.27
CA GLU A 385 12.97 -4.80 0.26
C GLU A 385 11.51 -4.52 0.64
N ILE A 386 10.54 -4.92 -0.20
CA ILE A 386 9.11 -4.83 0.13
C ILE A 386 8.80 -5.61 1.41
N LYS A 387 9.32 -6.84 1.53
CA LYS A 387 9.11 -7.67 2.72
C LYS A 387 9.61 -7.01 3.99
N LEU A 388 10.80 -6.42 3.99
CA LEU A 388 11.33 -5.72 5.16
C LEU A 388 10.44 -4.56 5.58
N GLN A 389 9.93 -3.77 4.61
CA GLN A 389 9.03 -2.66 4.88
C GLN A 389 7.66 -3.12 5.38
N ALA A 390 7.08 -4.15 4.76
CA ALA A 390 5.76 -4.65 5.14
C ALA A 390 5.78 -5.29 6.54
N LEU A 391 6.81 -6.09 6.85
CA LEU A 391 7.01 -6.64 8.20
C LEU A 391 7.15 -5.52 9.26
N PHE A 392 7.86 -4.43 8.93
CA PHE A 392 7.98 -3.28 9.82
C PHE A 392 6.61 -2.64 10.10
N LEU A 393 5.81 -2.39 9.07
CA LEU A 393 4.49 -1.79 9.22
C LEU A 393 3.57 -2.68 10.06
N HIS A 394 3.57 -3.99 9.80
CA HIS A 394 2.84 -5.00 10.57
C HIS A 394 3.27 -5.09 12.02
N ALA A 395 4.54 -4.80 12.32
CA ALA A 395 5.05 -4.76 13.68
C ALA A 395 4.75 -3.42 14.39
N THR A 396 4.28 -2.41 13.67
CA THR A 396 4.19 -1.02 14.15
C THR A 396 2.75 -0.50 14.12
N PRO A 397 1.80 -1.09 14.86
CA PRO A 397 0.38 -0.70 14.80
C PRO A 397 0.12 0.72 15.33
N HIS A 398 1.06 1.29 16.09
CA HIS A 398 0.96 2.67 16.55
C HIS A 398 1.30 3.71 15.46
N TYR A 399 1.88 3.28 14.33
CA TYR A 399 2.07 4.13 13.14
C TYR A 399 0.75 4.78 12.69
N HIS A 400 -0.37 4.07 12.80
CA HIS A 400 -1.71 4.57 12.48
C HIS A 400 -2.10 5.84 13.25
N LEU A 401 -1.54 6.02 14.44
CA LEU A 401 -1.84 7.15 15.31
C LEU A 401 -0.79 8.26 15.21
N ALA A 402 0.24 8.08 14.38
CA ALA A 402 1.33 9.04 14.26
C ALA A 402 0.92 10.21 13.34
N GLY A 403 0.95 11.41 13.89
CA GLY A 403 0.78 12.66 13.15
C GLY A 403 2.14 13.24 12.75
N ARG A 404 2.17 14.04 11.67
CA ARG A 404 3.38 14.75 11.25
C ARG A 404 3.69 15.90 12.20
N ILE A 405 4.88 15.88 12.79
CA ILE A 405 5.41 16.93 13.66
C ILE A 405 6.21 17.95 12.83
N SER A 406 7.11 17.47 11.99
CA SER A 406 7.95 18.35 11.17
C SER A 406 8.39 17.70 9.86
N THR A 407 8.91 18.53 8.95
CA THR A 407 9.61 18.09 7.74
C THR A 407 10.72 19.09 7.44
N ASP A 408 11.91 18.81 7.96
CA ASP A 408 13.04 19.74 7.93
C ASP A 408 14.39 19.02 8.07
N ALA A 409 15.47 19.78 8.19
CA ALA A 409 16.83 19.27 8.38
C ALA A 409 17.35 19.39 9.83
N THR A 410 16.51 19.75 10.80
CA THR A 410 16.93 20.12 12.17
C THR A 410 17.41 18.93 13.00
N HIS A 411 16.96 17.72 12.65
CA HIS A 411 17.35 16.49 13.33
C HIS A 411 18.75 16.00 12.98
N ALA A 412 19.33 16.43 11.85
CA ALA A 412 20.62 15.92 11.38
C ALA A 412 21.70 17.00 11.43
N SER A 413 22.94 16.61 11.74
CA SER A 413 24.09 17.54 11.67
C SER A 413 24.41 18.01 10.26
N LEU A 414 23.92 17.31 9.23
CA LEU A 414 24.04 17.69 7.82
C LEU A 414 22.73 18.30 7.31
N ASN A 415 22.79 19.56 6.88
CA ASN A 415 21.62 20.33 6.41
C ASN A 415 20.91 19.78 5.16
N TYR A 416 21.52 18.81 4.47
CA TYR A 416 20.97 18.14 3.30
C TYR A 416 20.37 16.77 3.62
N ILE A 417 20.29 16.41 4.90
CA ILE A 417 19.51 15.27 5.40
C ILE A 417 18.18 15.81 5.92
N TRP A 418 17.10 15.49 5.21
CA TRP A 418 15.75 15.87 5.59
C TRP A 418 15.06 14.72 6.31
N THR A 419 14.30 15.09 7.34
CA THR A 419 13.57 14.19 8.21
C THR A 419 12.10 14.55 8.17
N THR A 420 11.24 13.58 7.82
CA THR A 420 9.83 13.67 8.18
C THR A 420 9.66 13.02 9.54
N HIS A 421 9.45 13.84 10.58
CA HIS A 421 9.22 13.35 11.94
C HIS A 421 7.73 13.16 12.16
N LEU A 422 7.34 11.93 12.45
CA LEU A 422 6.00 11.57 12.88
C LEU A 422 6.04 11.20 14.36
N ALA A 423 5.00 11.58 15.12
CA ALA A 423 4.86 11.17 16.51
C ALA A 423 3.42 10.83 16.85
N THR A 424 3.23 9.85 17.71
CA THR A 424 1.92 9.53 18.28
C THR A 424 1.64 10.43 19.49
N PRO A 425 0.37 10.57 19.91
CA PRO A 425 0.03 11.27 21.15
C PRO A 425 0.66 10.67 22.42
N LYS A 426 1.14 9.43 22.35
CA LYS A 426 1.80 8.73 23.46
C LYS A 426 3.33 8.87 23.44
N GLY A 427 3.88 9.66 22.53
CA GLY A 427 5.31 9.96 22.47
C GLY A 427 6.15 8.94 21.70
N GLN A 428 5.54 7.99 20.98
CA GLN A 428 6.29 7.13 20.04
C GLN A 428 6.66 7.93 18.80
N ASN A 429 7.90 7.81 18.33
CA ASN A 429 8.40 8.60 17.20
C ASN A 429 8.87 7.71 16.05
N LEU A 430 8.59 8.18 14.83
CA LEU A 430 9.12 7.65 13.58
C LEU A 430 9.78 8.79 12.81
N TYR A 431 11.03 8.59 12.42
CA TYR A 431 11.83 9.54 11.67
C TYR A 431 12.14 8.95 10.30
N ILE A 432 11.44 9.40 9.27
CA ILE A 432 11.72 8.98 7.90
C ILE A 432 12.76 9.94 7.32
N ILE A 433 14.01 9.49 7.29
CA ILE A 433 15.16 10.28 6.86
C ILE A 433 15.50 10.02 5.40
N ARG A 434 15.94 11.08 4.71
CA ARG A 434 16.33 11.06 3.29
C ARG A 434 17.36 12.14 2.99
N GLN A 435 18.08 11.99 1.89
CA GLN A 435 18.80 13.13 1.31
C GLN A 435 17.81 14.10 0.64
N THR A 436 18.16 15.39 0.56
CA THR A 436 17.30 16.42 -0.03
C THR A 436 16.99 16.18 -1.50
N SER A 437 17.92 15.56 -2.24
CA SER A 437 17.78 15.23 -3.65
C SER A 437 17.99 13.74 -3.92
N THR A 438 17.13 13.17 -4.75
CA THR A 438 17.26 11.80 -5.30
C THR A 438 18.39 11.67 -6.34
N THR A 439 18.97 12.78 -6.80
CA THR A 439 20.14 12.76 -7.69
C THR A 439 21.44 12.48 -6.95
N ARG A 440 21.47 12.60 -5.61
CA ARG A 440 22.65 12.31 -4.80
C ARG A 440 22.79 10.79 -4.59
N THR A 441 23.91 10.25 -5.07
CA THR A 441 24.24 8.82 -5.02
C THR A 441 25.32 8.48 -3.99
N GLY A 442 25.96 9.48 -3.39
CA GLY A 442 26.96 9.28 -2.33
C GLY A 442 26.35 8.94 -0.98
N ARG A 443 27.06 8.12 -0.18
CA ARG A 443 26.73 7.85 1.22
C ARG A 443 26.99 9.10 2.08
N ALA A 444 26.07 9.39 2.99
CA ALA A 444 26.22 10.39 4.03
C ALA A 444 26.40 9.72 5.39
N GLU A 445 27.19 10.34 6.27
CA GLU A 445 27.33 9.96 7.69
C GLU A 445 27.16 11.21 8.53
N PHE A 446 26.31 11.15 9.56
CA PHE A 446 25.90 12.32 10.34
C PHE A 446 25.47 11.94 11.75
N ASP A 447 25.43 12.95 12.62
CA ASP A 447 24.81 12.84 13.93
C ASP A 447 23.32 13.10 13.79
N PHE A 448 22.50 12.29 14.47
CA PHE A 448 21.05 12.35 14.38
C PHE A 448 20.40 12.50 15.76
N LYS A 449 19.54 13.50 15.89
CA LYS A 449 18.81 13.82 17.11
C LYS A 449 17.48 13.07 17.17
N VAL A 450 17.31 12.24 18.20
CA VAL A 450 16.08 11.51 18.49
C VAL A 450 15.47 12.00 19.79
N ASN A 451 14.15 12.13 19.84
CA ASN A 451 13.44 12.47 21.06
C ASN A 451 13.15 11.20 21.86
N THR A 452 13.45 11.22 23.14
CA THR A 452 13.06 10.18 24.10
C THR A 452 12.30 10.82 25.24
N THR A 453 11.64 10.00 26.05
CA THR A 453 10.98 10.40 27.30
C THR A 453 11.96 10.99 28.32
N ALA A 454 13.25 10.67 28.20
CA ALA A 454 14.33 11.22 29.03
C ALA A 454 14.96 12.50 28.44
N GLY A 455 14.53 12.95 27.26
CA GLY A 455 15.07 14.10 26.55
C GLY A 455 15.58 13.78 25.15
N GLU A 456 16.08 14.80 24.45
CA GLU A 456 16.74 14.64 23.15
C GLU A 456 18.09 13.91 23.33
N VAL A 457 18.33 12.89 22.51
CA VAL A 457 19.58 12.12 22.47
C VAL A 457 20.19 12.23 21.08
N VAL A 458 21.52 12.30 21.01
CA VAL A 458 22.25 12.27 19.74
C VAL A 458 22.74 10.85 19.47
N SER A 459 22.25 10.25 18.38
CA SER A 459 22.82 9.04 17.79
C SER A 459 23.94 9.43 16.84
N HIS A 460 25.17 9.06 17.18
CA HIS A 460 26.34 9.38 16.37
C HIS A 460 26.51 8.45 15.17
N SER A 461 27.16 8.95 14.11
CA SER A 461 27.56 8.19 12.92
C SER A 461 26.42 7.40 12.24
N VAL A 462 25.24 8.00 12.14
CA VAL A 462 24.15 7.46 11.33
C VAL A 462 24.53 7.57 9.86
N GLY A 463 24.63 6.43 9.19
CA GLY A 463 24.85 6.28 7.77
C GLY A 463 23.55 6.24 6.97
N LEU A 464 23.55 6.92 5.83
CA LEU A 464 22.47 6.87 4.83
C LEU A 464 23.10 6.81 3.44
N ASN A 465 22.88 5.72 2.72
CA ASN A 465 23.38 5.59 1.35
C ASN A 465 22.71 6.60 0.41
N GLY A 466 23.32 6.81 -0.75
CA GLY A 466 22.67 7.58 -1.81
C GLY A 466 21.41 6.87 -2.28
N ARG A 467 20.34 7.64 -2.48
CA ARG A 467 19.02 7.10 -2.84
C ARG A 467 18.54 6.00 -1.88
N GLU A 468 18.76 6.22 -0.60
CA GLU A 468 18.16 5.44 0.49
C GLU A 468 17.24 6.34 1.32
N ARG A 469 16.12 5.78 1.76
CA ARG A 469 15.34 6.27 2.89
C ARG A 469 15.46 5.27 4.04
N LYS A 470 15.60 5.78 5.25
CA LYS A 470 15.71 4.99 6.48
C LYS A 470 14.65 5.44 7.49
N ILE A 471 14.06 4.50 8.21
CA ILE A 471 13.10 4.77 9.27
C ILE A 471 13.79 4.53 10.62
N ILE A 472 14.09 5.61 11.32
CA ILE A 472 14.61 5.59 12.69
C ILE A 472 13.41 5.67 13.65
N VAL A 473 13.46 4.94 14.75
CA VAL A 473 12.40 4.95 15.76
C VAL A 473 12.95 5.29 17.14
N SER A 474 12.12 5.92 17.97
CA SER A 474 12.35 6.08 19.40
C SER A 474 11.05 5.89 20.16
N GLU A 475 11.18 5.48 21.43
CA GLU A 475 10.05 5.08 22.28
C GLU A 475 9.19 3.99 21.62
N TYR A 476 9.83 2.98 21.02
CA TYR A 476 9.16 1.96 20.21
C TYR A 476 8.74 0.76 21.07
N PRO A 477 7.43 0.56 21.35
CA PRO A 477 6.95 -0.57 22.13
C PRO A 477 6.97 -1.87 21.30
N PHE A 478 7.37 -2.97 21.92
CA PHE A 478 7.32 -4.31 21.34
C PHE A 478 7.11 -5.36 22.44
N GLY A 479 6.06 -6.17 22.33
CA GLY A 479 5.63 -7.05 23.43
C GLY A 479 5.38 -6.25 24.72
N ASN A 480 6.06 -6.61 25.80
CA ASN A 480 6.08 -5.88 27.07
C ASN A 480 7.34 -5.00 27.23
N SER A 481 8.17 -4.91 26.18
CA SER A 481 9.44 -4.20 26.17
C SER A 481 9.33 -2.85 25.45
N LEU A 482 10.28 -1.95 25.71
CA LEU A 482 10.32 -0.61 25.12
C LEU A 482 11.73 -0.27 24.64
N LEU A 483 11.87 -0.03 23.34
CA LEU A 483 13.12 0.43 22.73
C LEU A 483 13.20 1.95 22.90
N ALA A 484 14.24 2.44 23.58
CA ALA A 484 14.43 3.88 23.77
C ALA A 484 14.70 4.57 22.43
N TYR A 485 15.68 4.06 21.67
CA TYR A 485 15.94 4.48 20.28
C TYR A 485 16.85 3.47 19.57
N THR A 486 16.91 3.55 18.24
CA THR A 486 17.88 2.78 17.44
C THR A 486 18.25 3.49 16.14
N SER A 487 19.53 3.40 15.72
CA SER A 487 19.97 3.79 14.39
C SER A 487 19.84 2.69 13.33
N ALA A 488 19.51 1.47 13.76
CA ALA A 488 19.11 0.36 12.89
C ALA A 488 17.63 0.47 12.52
N GLU A 489 17.20 -0.21 11.47
CA GLU A 489 15.78 -0.28 11.12
C GLU A 489 15.15 -1.51 11.75
N VAL A 490 13.94 -1.36 12.29
CA VAL A 490 13.16 -2.49 12.81
C VAL A 490 12.65 -3.31 11.62
N THR A 491 12.95 -4.61 11.58
CA THR A 491 12.28 -5.54 10.64
C THR A 491 10.93 -5.96 11.19
N THR A 492 10.91 -6.51 12.40
CA THR A 492 9.70 -7.04 13.05
C THR A 492 9.99 -7.37 14.52
N TRP A 493 8.98 -7.80 15.26
CA TRP A 493 9.11 -8.42 16.56
C TRP A 493 8.04 -9.51 16.79
N THR A 494 8.28 -10.38 17.77
CA THR A 494 7.33 -11.38 18.26
C THR A 494 7.62 -11.73 19.71
N THR A 495 6.60 -12.10 20.48
CA THR A 495 6.76 -12.65 21.82
C THR A 495 6.60 -14.17 21.76
N ILE A 496 7.63 -14.91 22.14
CA ILE A 496 7.66 -16.37 22.13
C ILE A 496 7.96 -16.84 23.56
N ASP A 497 7.10 -17.66 24.13
CA ASP A 497 7.24 -18.21 25.50
C ASP A 497 7.51 -17.14 26.57
N GLY A 498 6.86 -15.97 26.45
CA GLY A 498 7.03 -14.84 27.36
C GLY A 498 8.31 -14.03 27.16
N GLN A 499 9.12 -14.37 26.17
CA GLN A 499 10.30 -13.60 25.75
C GLN A 499 9.98 -12.71 24.55
N ASP A 500 10.22 -11.41 24.71
CA ASP A 500 10.05 -10.44 23.63
C ASP A 500 11.28 -10.44 22.72
N ASN A 501 11.09 -10.69 21.44
CA ASN A 501 12.15 -10.73 20.43
C ASN A 501 11.91 -9.63 19.40
N ILE A 502 12.85 -8.68 19.28
CA ILE A 502 12.84 -7.68 18.22
C ILE A 502 14.01 -7.94 17.26
N LEU A 503 13.73 -7.91 15.97
CA LEU A 503 14.72 -8.03 14.91
C LEU A 503 14.97 -6.67 14.27
N LEU A 504 16.23 -6.27 14.27
CA LEU A 504 16.72 -5.07 13.61
C LEU A 504 17.68 -5.46 12.47
N TYR A 505 17.74 -4.63 11.44
CA TYR A 505 18.71 -4.78 10.36
C TYR A 505 19.56 -3.52 10.18
N ILE A 506 20.79 -3.74 9.71
CA ILE A 506 21.82 -2.71 9.66
C ILE A 506 22.40 -2.61 8.24
N SER A 507 22.44 -1.39 7.70
CA SER A 507 23.06 -1.06 6.41
C SER A 507 24.48 -0.52 6.61
N ASN A 508 25.52 -1.36 6.47
CA ASN A 508 26.96 -0.97 6.41
C ASN A 508 27.36 0.20 7.33
N GLN A 509 26.98 0.11 8.61
CA GLN A 509 27.28 1.11 9.63
C GLN A 509 27.35 0.44 11.00
N THR A 510 28.03 1.07 11.95
CA THR A 510 27.85 0.72 13.36
C THR A 510 26.45 1.15 13.78
N SER A 511 25.65 0.20 14.26
CA SER A 511 24.36 0.49 14.87
C SER A 511 24.56 0.91 16.32
N ILE A 512 23.75 1.87 16.77
CA ILE A 512 23.57 2.22 18.18
C ILE A 512 22.11 1.96 18.50
N THR A 513 21.85 1.13 19.50
CA THR A 513 20.51 0.77 19.95
C THR A 513 20.45 0.86 21.46
N ALA A 514 19.45 1.55 21.98
CA ALA A 514 19.20 1.68 23.41
C ALA A 514 17.87 1.01 23.77
N LEU A 515 17.92 0.08 24.71
CA LEU A 515 16.77 -0.70 25.19
C LEU A 515 16.55 -0.40 26.68
N TYR A 516 15.34 0.01 27.07
CA TYR A 516 15.01 0.16 28.49
C TYR A 516 15.00 -1.20 29.19
N THR A 517 15.60 -1.26 30.38
CA THR A 517 15.74 -2.51 31.15
C THR A 517 15.97 -2.24 32.64
N SER A 518 15.98 -3.30 33.46
CA SER A 518 16.41 -3.17 34.85
C SER A 518 17.90 -2.79 34.93
N PRO A 519 18.30 -1.86 35.83
CA PRO A 519 19.71 -1.56 36.09
C PRO A 519 20.54 -2.79 36.53
N THR A 520 19.88 -3.84 37.03
CA THR A 520 20.52 -5.08 37.49
C THR A 520 20.60 -6.17 36.43
N SER A 521 20.02 -5.95 35.24
CA SER A 521 20.12 -6.90 34.13
C SER A 521 21.58 -7.11 33.73
N LYS A 522 21.88 -8.22 33.05
CA LYS A 522 23.19 -8.45 32.42
C LYS A 522 22.97 -8.82 30.96
N PRO A 523 23.49 -8.04 30.00
CA PRO A 523 23.33 -8.37 28.60
C PRO A 523 24.23 -9.57 28.26
N ILE A 524 23.69 -10.52 27.49
CA ILE A 524 24.42 -11.65 26.94
C ILE A 524 24.43 -11.49 25.44
N VAL A 525 25.62 -11.29 24.86
CA VAL A 525 25.80 -11.21 23.41
C VAL A 525 26.22 -12.58 22.89
N SER A 526 25.59 -13.02 21.80
CA SER A 526 25.87 -14.30 21.13
C SER A 526 25.87 -14.11 19.62
N GLY A 527 26.70 -14.87 18.90
CA GLY A 527 26.77 -14.86 17.43
C GLY A 527 27.82 -13.94 16.82
N SER A 528 28.31 -12.91 17.51
CA SER A 528 29.47 -12.12 17.10
C SER A 528 30.15 -11.39 18.26
N SER A 529 31.47 -11.22 18.18
CA SER A 529 32.27 -10.36 19.07
C SER A 529 32.35 -8.90 18.63
N SER A 530 31.92 -8.58 17.40
CA SER A 530 31.88 -7.21 16.85
C SER A 530 30.72 -6.36 17.37
N VAL A 531 29.85 -6.95 18.17
CA VAL A 531 28.72 -6.29 18.83
C VAL A 531 28.96 -6.35 20.33
N THR A 532 28.76 -5.21 20.98
CA THR A 532 28.91 -5.05 22.42
C THR A 532 27.60 -4.57 23.02
N ALA A 533 27.38 -4.90 24.28
CA ALA A 533 26.24 -4.41 25.03
C ALA A 533 26.67 -4.09 26.46
N SER A 534 26.29 -2.92 26.96
CA SER A 534 26.52 -2.48 28.33
C SER A 534 25.24 -1.92 28.92
N ILE A 535 25.11 -1.90 30.25
CA ILE A 535 23.96 -1.28 30.92
C ILE A 535 24.43 -0.05 31.65
N SER A 536 23.68 1.04 31.48
CA SER A 536 23.86 2.29 32.21
C SER A 536 22.49 2.86 32.53
N ASN A 537 22.25 3.23 33.79
CA ASN A 537 21.03 3.89 34.26
C ASN A 537 19.72 3.26 33.75
N GLY A 538 19.59 1.93 33.85
CA GLY A 538 18.38 1.22 33.41
C GLY A 538 18.18 1.17 31.89
N THR A 539 19.25 1.36 31.12
CA THR A 539 19.24 1.25 29.66
C THR A 539 20.38 0.35 29.22
N ALA A 540 20.08 -0.67 28.42
CA ALA A 540 21.08 -1.45 27.71
C ALA A 540 21.46 -0.72 26.42
N LEU A 541 22.71 -0.27 26.32
CA LEU A 541 23.30 0.32 25.13
C LEU A 541 24.00 -0.78 24.34
N ILE A 542 23.49 -1.05 23.14
CA ILE A 542 23.99 -2.04 22.20
C ILE A 542 24.67 -1.30 21.05
N SER A 543 25.92 -1.64 20.78
CA SER A 543 26.70 -0.99 19.73
C SER A 543 27.53 -2.00 18.94
N GLY A 544 27.53 -1.85 17.62
CA GLY A 544 28.35 -2.68 16.74
C GLY A 544 27.68 -2.97 15.40
N VAL A 545 28.33 -3.83 14.63
CA VAL A 545 27.83 -4.33 13.34
C VAL A 545 27.99 -5.84 13.31
N PRO A 546 26.97 -6.62 12.94
CA PRO A 546 27.11 -8.05 12.71
C PRO A 546 28.22 -8.32 11.68
N LEU A 547 28.97 -9.42 11.86
CA LEU A 547 29.84 -9.91 10.80
C LEU A 547 28.97 -10.34 9.60
N SER A 548 29.56 -10.33 8.39
CA SER A 548 28.85 -10.76 7.18
C SER A 548 28.22 -12.14 7.37
N ASN A 549 26.95 -12.28 6.99
CA ASN A 549 26.15 -13.50 7.09
C ASN A 549 25.91 -14.01 8.53
N SER A 550 26.12 -13.17 9.56
CA SER A 550 25.91 -13.55 10.97
C SER A 550 24.61 -12.98 11.53
N LEU A 551 23.97 -13.77 12.39
CA LEU A 551 22.87 -13.32 13.25
C LEU A 551 23.42 -13.10 14.66
N VAL A 552 23.28 -11.88 15.18
CA VAL A 552 23.70 -11.57 16.54
C VAL A 552 22.48 -11.46 17.42
N ARG A 553 22.50 -12.15 18.58
CA ARG A 553 21.48 -12.02 19.61
C ARG A 553 22.06 -11.32 20.83
N ILE A 554 21.32 -10.35 21.35
CA ILE A 554 21.61 -9.67 22.60
C ILE A 554 20.42 -9.93 23.53
N ALA A 555 20.60 -10.82 24.51
CA ALA A 555 19.58 -11.13 25.51
C ALA A 555 19.77 -10.24 26.74
N VAL A 556 18.68 -9.60 27.19
CA VAL A 556 18.64 -8.73 28.37
C VAL A 556 17.37 -9.05 29.15
N GLY A 557 17.48 -9.88 30.20
CA GLY A 557 16.30 -10.39 30.92
C GLY A 557 15.37 -11.18 29.98
N ASN A 558 14.08 -10.82 29.96
CA ASN A 558 13.07 -11.43 29.09
C ASN A 558 13.00 -10.80 27.68
N THR A 559 13.98 -9.99 27.30
CA THR A 559 14.01 -9.32 26.00
C THR A 559 15.22 -9.79 25.20
N SER A 560 15.06 -9.98 23.89
CA SER A 560 16.15 -10.27 22.95
C SER A 560 16.12 -9.29 21.78
N VAL A 561 17.23 -8.60 21.57
CA VAL A 561 17.48 -7.83 20.35
C VAL A 561 18.30 -8.69 19.40
N TRP A 562 17.79 -8.87 18.19
CA TRP A 562 18.44 -9.61 17.12
C TRP A 562 18.94 -8.62 16.07
N LEU A 563 20.21 -8.70 15.69
CA LEU A 563 20.81 -7.86 14.65
C LEU A 563 21.18 -8.72 13.44
N ALA A 564 20.69 -8.32 12.28
CA ALA A 564 21.01 -8.91 10.99
C ALA A 564 21.65 -7.89 10.05
N ASP A 565 22.57 -8.34 9.19
CA ASP A 565 23.05 -7.52 8.10
C ASP A 565 21.96 -7.39 7.01
N LYS A 566 21.84 -6.18 6.44
CA LYS A 566 20.86 -5.92 5.37
C LYS A 566 21.21 -6.62 4.06
N THR A 567 22.49 -6.86 3.79
CA THR A 567 22.93 -7.34 2.48
C THR A 567 22.65 -8.82 2.23
N TRP A 568 22.55 -9.62 3.28
CA TRP A 568 22.39 -11.06 3.20
C TRP A 568 21.28 -11.60 4.08
N LEU A 569 21.35 -11.37 5.39
CA LEU A 569 20.51 -12.11 6.33
C LEU A 569 19.10 -11.55 6.44
N ALA A 570 18.93 -10.23 6.59
CA ALA A 570 17.61 -9.61 6.73
C ALA A 570 16.65 -9.96 5.56
N PRO A 571 17.08 -9.94 4.28
CA PRO A 571 16.29 -10.42 3.14
C PRO A 571 15.79 -11.87 3.24
N ARG A 572 16.44 -12.71 4.06
CA ARG A 572 16.15 -14.15 4.22
C ARG A 572 15.39 -14.48 5.50
N VAL A 573 14.92 -13.45 6.21
CA VAL A 573 14.05 -13.63 7.38
C VAL A 573 12.61 -13.78 6.94
N TRP A 574 11.90 -14.69 7.60
CA TRP A 574 10.48 -14.91 7.45
C TRP A 574 9.80 -14.90 8.81
N GLN A 575 8.57 -14.39 8.84
CA GLN A 575 7.74 -14.39 10.03
C GLN A 575 6.36 -15.01 9.72
N PRO A 576 6.28 -16.33 9.44
CA PRO A 576 5.00 -16.96 9.21
C PRO A 576 4.14 -16.89 10.48
N ARG A 577 2.84 -16.64 10.29
CA ARG A 577 1.85 -16.73 11.37
C ARG A 577 1.58 -18.19 11.69
N VAL A 578 1.45 -18.51 12.97
CA VAL A 578 1.18 -19.86 13.45
C VAL A 578 -0.33 -20.02 13.60
N SER A 579 -0.92 -20.87 12.75
CA SER A 579 -2.35 -21.16 12.76
C SER A 579 -2.79 -21.73 14.12
N GLY A 580 -3.98 -21.36 14.60
CA GLY A 580 -4.52 -21.86 15.88
C GLY A 580 -4.03 -21.15 17.15
N THR A 581 -3.20 -20.12 17.02
CA THR A 581 -2.85 -19.20 18.13
C THR A 581 -3.92 -18.11 18.30
N SER A 582 -4.01 -17.49 19.49
CA SER A 582 -5.03 -16.46 19.80
C SER A 582 -5.04 -15.32 18.77
N GLY A 583 -6.22 -14.97 18.25
CA GLY A 583 -6.39 -14.02 17.14
C GLY A 583 -7.19 -14.65 16.00
N ASN A 584 -7.70 -13.84 15.07
CA ASN A 584 -8.45 -14.34 13.91
C ASN A 584 -7.42 -14.97 12.93
N GLY A 585 -6.90 -16.15 13.30
CA GLY A 585 -5.60 -16.72 12.89
C GLY A 585 -5.38 -17.02 11.41
N ARG A 586 -6.30 -16.61 10.52
CA ARG A 586 -6.10 -16.61 9.06
C ARG A 586 -5.57 -15.28 8.55
N TYR A 587 -6.03 -14.15 9.08
CA TYR A 587 -5.61 -12.83 8.59
C TYR A 587 -4.41 -12.30 9.35
N ASP A 588 -3.55 -11.55 8.66
CA ASP A 588 -2.43 -10.93 9.34
C ASP A 588 -2.93 -9.71 10.13
N LEU A 589 -3.17 -9.90 11.43
CA LEU A 589 -3.51 -8.85 12.38
C LEU A 589 -2.33 -8.48 13.27
N SER A 590 -1.11 -8.70 12.76
CA SER A 590 0.14 -8.43 13.45
C SER A 590 0.13 -7.09 14.18
N PRO A 591 0.80 -7.03 15.34
CA PRO A 591 1.58 -8.08 15.99
C PRO A 591 0.71 -9.01 16.88
N ARG A 592 -0.62 -9.02 16.69
CA ARG A 592 -1.58 -9.70 17.59
C ARG A 592 -1.77 -11.19 17.30
N THR A 593 -1.21 -11.70 16.22
CA THR A 593 -1.26 -13.12 15.85
C THR A 593 0.08 -13.76 16.16
N GLY A 594 0.07 -14.93 16.81
CA GLY A 594 1.28 -15.68 17.12
C GLY A 594 2.11 -15.96 15.86
N SER A 595 3.43 -15.87 15.98
CA SER A 595 4.35 -16.05 14.85
C SER A 595 5.70 -16.60 15.30
N VAL A 596 6.40 -17.22 14.38
CA VAL A 596 7.79 -17.68 14.56
C VAL A 596 8.72 -16.91 13.63
N LEU A 597 10.02 -16.90 13.95
CA LEU A 597 11.05 -16.35 13.06
C LEU A 597 11.82 -17.49 12.41
N VAL A 598 11.89 -17.49 11.08
CA VAL A 598 12.61 -18.50 10.29
C VAL A 598 13.66 -17.81 9.44
N PHE A 599 14.90 -18.28 9.52
CA PHE A 599 16.06 -17.68 8.85
C PHE A 599 16.61 -18.65 7.79
N GLY A 600 16.76 -18.19 6.55
CA GLY A 600 17.57 -18.88 5.53
C GLY A 600 16.82 -19.46 4.32
N PRO A 601 15.65 -20.13 4.45
CA PRO A 601 14.95 -20.71 3.31
C PRO A 601 14.63 -19.70 2.22
N TYR A 602 14.49 -20.19 0.98
CA TYR A 602 14.08 -19.36 -0.16
C TYR A 602 12.68 -18.76 0.02
N LEU A 603 11.75 -19.54 0.60
CA LEU A 603 10.38 -19.13 0.91
C LEU A 603 9.88 -19.94 2.10
N VAL A 604 9.12 -19.29 2.99
CA VAL A 604 8.35 -19.96 4.05
C VAL A 604 6.90 -19.59 3.84
N ARG A 605 6.07 -20.58 3.47
CA ARG A 605 4.66 -20.34 3.09
C ARG A 605 3.75 -20.20 4.30
N ASN A 606 3.89 -21.09 5.28
CA ASN A 606 3.08 -21.13 6.49
C ASN A 606 3.84 -21.79 7.64
N ALA A 607 3.25 -21.75 8.83
CA ALA A 607 3.68 -22.49 10.01
C ALA A 607 2.44 -22.98 10.77
N THR A 608 2.48 -24.22 11.29
CA THR A 608 1.38 -24.86 12.01
C THR A 608 1.92 -25.75 13.10
N THR A 609 1.27 -25.80 14.25
CA THR A 609 1.64 -26.75 15.30
C THR A 609 0.71 -27.96 15.31
N ASN A 610 1.26 -29.15 15.57
CA ASN A 610 0.51 -30.39 15.79
C ASN A 610 1.15 -31.16 16.94
N GLY A 611 0.55 -31.07 18.13
CA GLY A 611 1.13 -31.60 19.36
C GLY A 611 2.47 -30.93 19.67
N PHE A 612 3.55 -31.72 19.71
CA PHE A 612 4.92 -31.24 19.94
C PHE A 612 5.70 -30.92 18.66
N THR A 613 5.05 -30.99 17.50
CA THR A 613 5.67 -30.71 16.19
C THR A 613 5.26 -29.31 15.70
N MET A 614 6.23 -28.58 15.14
CA MET A 614 6.05 -27.29 14.46
C MET A 614 6.37 -27.41 12.98
#